data_AF-A0A1H9H2I3-F1
#
_entry.id   AF-A0A1H9H2I3-F1
#
_cell.length_a   1.000
_cell.length_b   1.000
_cell.length_c   1.000
_cell.angle_alpha   90.00
_cell.angle_beta   90.00
_cell.angle_gamma   90.00
#
_symmetry.space_group_name_H-M   'P 1'
#
loop_
_entity.id
_entity.type
_entity.pdbx_description
1 polymer ?
#
loop_
_entity_poly.entity_id
_entity_poly.type
_entity_poly.pdbx_seq_one_letter_code
_entity_poly.pdbx_strand_id
1 'polypeptide(L)'
;MRSDTAAAVTGGFLALAVLGTLAFRTGAVPFGYDFLAPPVQLANIRDQVASDAVAQYRIVETNGSGIDRCVQAGLVVAAYLQAQDNSGYYVWKNVQREECGKAGIPI
;
A
#
# COMPACT_ATOMS: atom_id res chain seq x y z
N MET A 1 33.03 30.18 44.94
CA MET A 1 33.92 29.16 44.34
C MET A 1 33.12 27.88 44.14
N ARG A 2 33.39 27.18 43.04
CA ARG A 2 32.60 26.14 42.37
C ARG A 2 33.07 24.74 42.84
N SER A 3 32.15 23.79 43.02
CA SER A 3 32.34 22.31 43.00
C SER A 3 31.00 21.65 43.40
N ASP A 4 30.43 20.62 42.78
CA ASP A 4 30.71 19.88 41.55
C ASP A 4 29.43 19.12 41.14
N THR A 5 29.35 18.85 39.84
CA THR A 5 28.37 18.07 39.09
C THR A 5 28.43 16.58 39.43
N ALA A 6 27.31 15.93 39.78
CA ALA A 6 26.98 14.52 39.45
C ALA A 6 25.68 14.06 40.13
N ALA A 7 24.58 13.92 39.36
CA ALA A 7 23.51 12.91 39.53
C ALA A 7 22.24 13.29 38.73
N ALA A 8 22.39 13.61 37.44
CA ALA A 8 21.25 13.93 36.58
C ALA A 8 21.28 13.11 35.28
N VAL A 9 21.51 11.79 35.35
CA VAL A 9 21.36 10.91 34.17
C VAL A 9 21.09 9.44 34.54
N THR A 10 20.21 9.17 35.51
CA THR A 10 19.82 7.78 35.85
C THR A 10 18.31 7.57 36.04
N GLY A 11 17.49 8.59 35.77
CA GLY A 11 16.03 8.53 35.96
C GLY A 11 15.17 8.37 34.69
N GLY A 12 15.76 8.40 33.49
CA GLY A 12 15.00 8.53 32.24
C GLY A 12 14.56 7.23 31.56
N PHE A 13 15.32 6.15 31.66
CA PHE A 13 15.08 4.94 30.86
C PHE A 13 14.21 3.88 31.54
N LEU A 14 14.14 3.86 32.87
CA LEU A 14 13.31 2.90 33.61
C LEU A 14 11.81 3.24 33.58
N ALA A 15 11.46 4.52 33.38
CA ALA A 15 10.06 4.94 33.31
C ALA A 15 9.35 4.46 32.02
N LEU A 16 10.07 4.35 30.89
CA LEU A 16 9.48 3.92 29.62
C LEU A 16 9.18 2.41 29.58
N ALA A 17 10.00 1.58 30.23
CA ALA A 17 9.78 0.13 30.25
C ALA A 17 8.57 -0.29 31.12
N VAL A 18 8.33 0.42 32.23
CA VAL A 18 7.21 0.14 33.14
C VAL A 18 5.88 0.67 32.57
N LEU A 19 5.88 1.82 31.90
CA LEU A 19 4.68 2.35 31.24
C LEU A 19 4.26 1.51 30.01
N GLY A 20 5.21 0.98 29.24
CA GLY A 20 4.91 0.12 28.09
C GLY A 20 4.24 -1.21 28.46
N THR A 21 4.64 -1.81 29.59
CA THR A 21 4.08 -3.09 30.05
C THR A 21 2.71 -2.97 30.72
N LEU A 22 2.43 -1.84 31.38
CA LEU A 22 1.09 -1.56 31.94
C LEU A 22 0.06 -1.26 30.84
N ALA A 23 0.44 -0.56 29.78
CA ALA A 23 -0.45 -0.26 28.65
C ALA A 23 -0.81 -1.51 27.82
N PHE A 24 0.12 -2.47 27.66
CA PHE A 24 -0.14 -3.73 26.98
C PHE A 24 -1.11 -4.63 27.76
N ARG A 25 -1.11 -4.56 29.10
CA ARG A 25 -1.94 -5.42 29.96
C ARG A 25 -3.37 -4.92 30.15
N THR A 26 -3.63 -3.62 29.94
CA THR A 26 -4.97 -3.01 30.07
C THR A 26 -5.67 -2.79 28.72
N GLY A 27 -5.01 -3.08 27.59
CA GLY A 27 -5.56 -2.85 26.25
C GLY A 27 -5.72 -1.35 25.91
N ALA A 28 -5.15 -0.46 26.72
CA ALA A 28 -5.23 0.99 26.53
C ALA A 28 -4.05 1.53 25.73
N VAL A 29 -3.59 0.81 24.70
CA VAL A 29 -2.75 1.40 23.66
C VAL A 29 -3.67 2.14 22.68
N PRO A 30 -3.63 3.48 22.60
CA PRO A 30 -4.41 4.26 21.63
C PRO A 30 -3.78 4.21 20.23
N PHE A 31 -3.29 3.04 19.82
CA PHE A 31 -2.71 2.77 18.50
C PHE A 31 -3.39 1.52 17.90
N GLY A 32 -4.72 1.58 17.87
CA GLY A 32 -5.59 0.65 17.14
C GLY A 32 -6.65 1.46 16.39
N TYR A 33 -6.26 2.08 15.29
CA TYR A 33 -7.17 2.77 14.36
C TYR A 33 -7.85 1.76 13.42
N ASP A 34 -8.53 0.77 13.98
CA ASP A 34 -9.41 -0.14 13.23
C ASP A 34 -10.90 0.19 13.42
N PHE A 35 -11.25 1.30 14.10
CA PHE A 35 -12.63 1.53 14.58
C PHE A 35 -13.58 2.25 13.61
N LEU A 36 -13.14 2.78 12.46
CA LEU A 36 -14.04 3.49 11.52
C LEU A 36 -13.81 3.13 10.04
N ALA A 37 -13.49 1.88 9.72
CA ALA A 37 -13.73 1.41 8.36
C ALA A 37 -15.23 1.08 8.24
N PRO A 38 -16.07 1.92 7.59
CA PRO A 38 -17.44 1.51 7.26
C PRO A 38 -17.38 0.19 6.47
N PRO A 39 -18.45 -0.63 6.47
CA PRO A 39 -18.49 -1.83 5.64
C PRO A 39 -18.31 -1.41 4.19
N VAL A 40 -17.08 -1.58 3.70
CA VAL A 40 -16.74 -1.35 2.31
C VAL A 40 -17.56 -2.35 1.52
N GLN A 41 -18.55 -1.84 0.80
CA GLN A 41 -19.35 -2.63 -0.12
C GLN A 41 -18.37 -3.25 -1.12
N LEU A 42 -17.98 -4.51 -0.89
CA LEU A 42 -16.92 -5.19 -1.62
C LEU A 42 -17.19 -5.19 -3.13
N ALA A 43 -18.46 -5.18 -3.54
CA ALA A 43 -18.87 -5.04 -4.93
C ALA A 43 -18.43 -3.68 -5.53
N ASN A 44 -18.69 -2.57 -4.85
CA ASN A 44 -18.27 -1.23 -5.31
C ASN A 44 -16.74 -1.05 -5.27
N ILE A 45 -16.03 -1.71 -4.35
CA ILE A 45 -14.57 -1.65 -4.29
C ILE A 45 -13.91 -2.43 -5.43
N ARG A 46 -14.43 -3.60 -5.79
CA ARG A 46 -13.86 -4.42 -6.87
C ARG A 46 -13.78 -3.63 -8.18
N ASP A 47 -14.83 -2.89 -8.50
CA ASP A 47 -14.87 -2.03 -9.69
C ASP A 47 -13.93 -0.82 -9.55
N GLN A 48 -13.81 -0.24 -8.35
CA GLN A 48 -12.89 0.86 -8.07
C GLN A 48 -11.42 0.47 -8.22
N VAL A 49 -11.01 -0.71 -7.75
CA VAL A 49 -9.60 -1.15 -7.85
C VAL A 49 -9.17 -1.30 -9.31
N ALA A 50 -10.03 -1.87 -10.16
CA ALA A 50 -9.75 -1.98 -11.58
C ALA A 50 -9.70 -0.59 -12.25
N SER A 51 -10.66 0.29 -11.95
CA SER A 51 -10.68 1.66 -12.47
C SER A 51 -9.45 2.48 -12.06
N ASP A 52 -9.02 2.36 -10.81
CA ASP A 52 -7.85 3.07 -10.28
C ASP A 52 -6.56 2.58 -10.94
N ALA A 53 -6.42 1.27 -11.15
CA ALA A 53 -5.29 0.71 -11.88
C ALA A 53 -5.25 1.24 -13.32
N VAL A 54 -6.40 1.34 -14.00
CA VAL A 54 -6.49 1.93 -15.34
C VAL A 54 -6.08 3.40 -15.34
N ALA A 55 -6.49 4.17 -14.33
CA ALA A 55 -6.10 5.57 -14.20
C ALA A 55 -4.58 5.71 -14.00
N GLN A 56 -3.97 4.85 -13.19
CA GLN A 56 -2.52 4.80 -13.00
C GLN A 56 -1.78 4.43 -14.28
N TYR A 57 -2.30 3.47 -15.05
CA TYR A 57 -1.75 3.14 -16.36
C TYR A 57 -1.71 4.35 -17.29
N ARG A 58 -2.78 5.15 -17.39
CA ARG A 58 -2.81 6.33 -18.30
C ARG A 58 -1.74 7.38 -17.97
N ILE A 59 -1.36 7.52 -16.70
CA ILE A 59 -0.29 8.43 -16.28
C ILE A 59 1.05 7.96 -16.88
N VAL A 60 1.31 6.66 -16.81
CA VAL A 60 2.53 6.01 -17.30
C VAL A 60 2.50 5.81 -18.81
N GLU A 61 1.32 5.70 -19.42
CA GLU A 61 1.15 5.61 -20.87
C GLU A 61 1.78 6.81 -21.59
N THR A 62 1.62 7.99 -21.00
CA THR A 62 2.07 9.26 -21.61
C THR A 62 3.55 9.56 -21.32
N ASN A 63 4.08 9.12 -20.18
CA ASN A 63 5.39 9.56 -19.67
C ASN A 63 6.37 8.42 -19.34
N GLY A 64 5.93 7.17 -19.35
CA GLY A 64 6.69 6.01 -18.92
C GLY A 64 7.45 5.31 -20.04
N SER A 65 8.49 4.58 -19.67
CA SER A 65 9.20 3.70 -20.60
C SER A 65 8.29 2.55 -21.06
N GLY A 66 8.69 1.83 -22.12
CA GLY A 66 7.95 0.64 -22.56
C GLY A 66 7.83 -0.41 -21.45
N ILE A 67 8.87 -0.55 -20.62
CA ILE A 67 8.87 -1.47 -19.48
C ILE A 67 7.85 -1.01 -18.42
N ASP A 68 7.82 0.28 -18.09
CA ASP A 68 6.87 0.81 -17.11
C ASP A 68 5.42 0.58 -17.56
N ARG A 69 5.15 0.81 -18.86
CA ARG A 69 3.83 0.53 -19.46
C ARG A 69 3.46 -0.95 -19.39
N CYS A 70 4.38 -1.85 -19.70
CA CYS A 70 4.18 -3.30 -19.57
C CYS A 70 3.85 -3.73 -18.13
N VAL A 71 4.63 -3.24 -17.16
CA VAL A 71 4.42 -3.55 -15.73
C VAL A 71 3.07 -3.02 -15.27
N GLN A 72 2.75 -1.76 -15.58
CA GLN A 72 1.48 -1.14 -15.21
C GLN A 72 0.28 -1.84 -15.87
N ALA A 73 0.38 -2.20 -17.15
CA ALA A 73 -0.66 -2.99 -17.81
C ALA A 73 -0.86 -4.35 -17.11
N GLY A 74 0.21 -4.97 -16.61
CA GLY A 74 0.12 -6.19 -15.79
C GLY A 74 -0.58 -5.98 -14.44
N LEU A 75 -0.37 -4.83 -13.79
CA LEU A 75 -1.09 -4.47 -12.57
C LEU A 75 -2.60 -4.28 -12.85
N VAL A 76 -2.96 -3.68 -13.98
CA VAL A 76 -4.37 -3.58 -14.39
C VAL A 76 -4.99 -4.95 -14.61
N VAL A 77 -4.30 -5.87 -15.28
CA VAL A 77 -4.75 -7.26 -15.45
C VAL A 77 -4.99 -7.94 -14.10
N ALA A 78 -4.07 -7.76 -13.14
CA ALA A 78 -4.23 -8.31 -11.80
C ALA A 78 -5.41 -7.68 -11.05
N ALA A 79 -5.66 -6.38 -11.23
CA ALA A 79 -6.80 -5.69 -10.64
C ALA A 79 -8.15 -6.24 -11.17
N TYR A 80 -8.27 -6.46 -12.48
CA TYR A 80 -9.47 -7.09 -13.05
C TYR A 80 -9.68 -8.53 -12.57
N LEU A 81 -8.61 -9.30 -12.35
CA LEU A 81 -8.71 -10.63 -11.72
C LEU A 81 -9.22 -10.55 -10.29
N GLN A 82 -8.72 -9.61 -9.48
CA GLN A 82 -9.21 -9.39 -8.11
C GLN A 82 -10.66 -8.92 -8.08
N ALA A 83 -11.07 -8.13 -9.08
CA ALA A 83 -12.44 -7.70 -9.27
C ALA A 83 -13.39 -8.80 -9.75
N GLN A 84 -12.85 -9.96 -10.19
CA GLN A 84 -13.59 -11.04 -10.86
C GLN A 84 -14.27 -10.60 -12.17
N ASP A 85 -13.77 -9.54 -12.82
CA ASP A 85 -14.25 -9.08 -14.11
C ASP A 85 -13.42 -9.70 -15.23
N ASN A 86 -13.96 -10.79 -15.79
CA ASN A 86 -13.35 -11.48 -16.91
C ASN A 86 -13.31 -10.64 -18.19
N SER A 87 -14.28 -9.74 -18.40
CA SER A 87 -14.36 -8.94 -19.62
C SER A 87 -13.20 -7.93 -19.67
N GLY A 88 -13.01 -7.18 -18.58
CA GLY A 88 -11.89 -6.25 -18.43
C GLY A 88 -10.55 -6.97 -18.43
N TYR A 89 -10.47 -8.15 -17.79
CA TYR A 89 -9.28 -8.99 -17.83
C TYR A 89 -8.82 -9.30 -19.26
N TYR A 90 -9.71 -9.81 -20.12
CA TYR A 90 -9.32 -10.19 -21.49
C TYR A 90 -8.90 -8.98 -22.34
N VAL A 91 -9.59 -7.85 -22.19
CA VAL A 91 -9.24 -6.60 -22.88
C VAL A 91 -7.83 -6.17 -22.46
N TRP A 92 -7.58 -6.07 -21.16
CA TRP A 92 -6.31 -5.58 -20.65
C TRP A 92 -5.17 -6.57 -20.80
N LYS A 93 -5.46 -7.87 -20.90
CA LYS A 93 -4.45 -8.87 -21.23
C LYS A 93 -3.90 -8.66 -22.65
N ASN A 94 -4.73 -8.19 -23.59
CA ASN A 94 -4.27 -7.84 -24.93
C ASN A 94 -3.39 -6.60 -24.91
N VAL A 95 -3.80 -5.56 -24.16
CA VAL A 95 -3.01 -4.33 -23.97
C VAL A 95 -1.65 -4.65 -23.34
N GLN A 96 -1.63 -5.50 -22.31
CA GLN A 96 -0.39 -5.96 -21.68
C GLN A 96 0.55 -6.61 -22.70
N ARG A 97 0.05 -7.53 -23.54
CA ARG A 97 0.89 -8.20 -24.56
C ARG A 97 1.46 -7.21 -25.57
N GLU A 98 0.69 -6.20 -25.96
CA GLU A 98 1.16 -5.17 -26.87
C GLU A 98 2.26 -4.31 -26.24
N GLU A 99 2.03 -3.80 -25.03
CA GLU A 99 2.99 -2.94 -24.34
C GLU A 99 4.27 -3.71 -23.94
N CYS A 100 4.14 -4.94 -23.46
CA CYS A 100 5.27 -5.82 -23.19
C CYS A 100 6.02 -6.20 -24.47
N GLY A 101 5.31 -6.43 -25.57
CA GLY A 101 5.91 -6.65 -26.89
C GLY A 101 6.73 -5.46 -27.37
N LYS A 102 6.21 -4.23 -27.24
CA LYS A 102 6.94 -2.98 -27.51
C LYS A 102 8.19 -2.83 -26.64
N ALA A 103 8.14 -3.35 -25.41
CA ALA A 103 9.25 -3.35 -24.47
C ALA A 103 10.25 -4.50 -24.68
N GLY A 104 9.96 -5.46 -25.59
CA GLY A 104 10.79 -6.65 -25.80
C GLY A 104 10.68 -7.69 -24.67
N ILE A 105 9.63 -7.62 -23.85
CA ILE A 105 9.40 -8.53 -22.72
C ILE A 105 8.44 -9.65 -23.16
N PRO A 106 8.85 -10.92 -23.12
CA PRO A 106 7.95 -12.05 -23.39
C PRO A 106 7.04 -12.31 -22.19
N ILE A 107 5.73 -12.45 -22.44
CA ILE A 107 4.70 -12.71 -21.42
C ILE A 107 3.61 -13.67 -21.91
#